data_AF-A0A1M3IVE3-F1
#
_entry.id   AF-A0A1M3IVE3-F1
#
_cell.length_a   1.000
_cell.length_b   1.000
_cell.length_c   1.000
_cell.angle_alpha   90.00
_cell.angle_beta   90.00
_cell.angle_gamma   90.00
#
_symmetry.space_group_name_H-M   'P 1'
#
loop_
_entity.id
_entity.type
_entity.pdbx_description
1 polymer ?
#
loop_
_entity_poly.entity_id
_entity_poly.type
_entity_poly.pdbx_seq_one_letter_code
_entity_poly.pdbx_strand_id
1 'polypeptide(L)'
;MTQMTRILKISLLIVTILTFSISGWCGNECLKLYDDEIEGRNFSRIFSVLTDFYTQNKESIQILNKEKFFIDDNYKNLSNNMKIALDAIKSNQSSAINQDYDSPHGFKVLKSHLRQISDCLKNSSSVNDLRVNEVQDLRNYTLGLRKIIEALRYEYPNLRT
;
A
#
# COMPACT_ATOMS: atom_id res chain seq x y z
N MET A 1 28.60 -47.79 -20.19
CA MET A 1 27.30 -47.09 -20.22
C MET A 1 26.94 -46.60 -18.82
N THR A 2 27.52 -45.51 -18.32
CA THR A 2 27.12 -44.93 -17.00
C THR A 2 27.78 -43.57 -16.76
N GLN A 3 27.52 -42.56 -17.59
CA GLN A 3 27.87 -41.17 -17.23
C GLN A 3 26.96 -40.09 -17.83
N MET A 4 26.30 -40.33 -18.97
CA MET A 4 25.48 -39.29 -19.62
C MET A 4 24.10 -39.05 -18.98
N THR A 5 23.59 -39.91 -18.10
CA THR A 5 22.26 -39.76 -17.49
C THR A 5 22.25 -38.99 -16.16
N ARG A 6 23.41 -38.65 -15.58
CA ARG A 6 23.48 -37.85 -14.34
C ARG A 6 23.51 -36.34 -14.59
N ILE A 7 23.95 -35.90 -15.76
CA ILE A 7 24.06 -34.46 -16.08
C ILE A 7 22.69 -33.87 -16.44
N LEU A 8 21.80 -34.64 -17.08
CA LEU A 8 20.48 -34.16 -17.48
C LEU A 8 19.49 -33.91 -16.32
N LYS A 9 19.67 -34.55 -15.16
CA LYS A 9 18.78 -34.35 -14.00
C LYS A 9 19.15 -33.14 -13.14
N ILE A 10 20.39 -32.65 -13.25
CA ILE A 10 20.85 -31.48 -12.47
C ILE A 10 20.41 -30.18 -13.15
N SER A 11 20.30 -30.17 -14.49
CA SER A 11 19.90 -28.97 -15.24
C SER A 11 18.42 -28.60 -15.09
N LEU A 12 17.53 -29.54 -14.75
CA LEU A 12 16.10 -29.23 -14.60
C LEU A 12 15.74 -28.71 -13.20
N LEU A 13 16.52 -29.06 -12.17
CA LEU A 13 16.29 -28.57 -10.81
C LEU A 13 16.77 -27.12 -10.60
N ILE A 14 17.72 -26.67 -11.42
CA ILE A 14 18.25 -25.30 -11.35
C ILE A 14 17.31 -24.30 -12.06
N VAL A 15 16.53 -24.75 -13.05
CA VAL A 15 15.56 -23.90 -13.75
C VAL A 15 14.29 -23.67 -12.93
N THR A 16 13.90 -24.58 -12.04
CA THR A 16 12.76 -24.39 -11.11
C THR A 16 13.08 -23.59 -9.85
N ILE A 17 14.37 -23.35 -9.54
CA ILE A 17 14.78 -22.45 -8.45
C ILE A 17 14.84 -20.99 -8.93
N LEU A 18 14.97 -20.76 -10.25
CA LEU A 18 15.01 -19.41 -10.84
C LEU A 18 13.61 -18.78 -11.08
N THR A 19 12.52 -19.48 -10.78
CA THR A 19 11.16 -18.88 -10.79
C THR A 19 10.64 -18.51 -9.40
N PHE A 20 11.43 -18.69 -8.34
CA PHE A 20 11.11 -18.26 -6.98
C PHE A 20 12.01 -17.09 -6.51
N SER A 21 12.49 -16.28 -7.44
CA SER A 21 13.35 -15.12 -7.13
C SER A 21 12.90 -13.86 -7.87
N ILE A 22 11.62 -13.54 -7.74
CA ILE A 22 11.22 -12.13 -7.54
C ILE A 22 10.84 -12.05 -6.06
N SER A 23 11.81 -12.21 -5.15
CA SER A 23 12.34 -11.08 -4.37
C SER A 23 11.24 -10.01 -4.20
N GLY A 24 10.44 -10.10 -3.15
CA GLY A 24 10.95 -9.90 -1.81
C GLY A 24 10.71 -8.44 -1.47
N TRP A 25 9.53 -8.21 -0.92
CA TRP A 25 9.13 -7.05 -0.12
C TRP A 25 9.70 -5.70 -0.51
N CYS A 26 8.84 -5.02 -1.24
CA CYS A 26 8.64 -3.58 -1.36
C CYS A 26 8.40 -2.87 0.00
N GLY A 27 8.90 -3.40 1.12
CA GLY A 27 8.58 -3.04 2.50
C GLY A 27 9.22 -1.73 3.00
N ASN A 28 9.42 -0.77 2.10
CA ASN A 28 9.75 0.61 2.45
C ASN A 28 9.57 1.57 1.25
N GLU A 29 9.56 1.05 0.01
CA GLU A 29 9.51 1.87 -1.21
C GLU A 29 8.21 1.71 -2.01
N CYS A 30 7.23 0.97 -1.49
CA CYS A 30 6.02 0.63 -2.24
C CYS A 30 5.17 1.81 -2.70
N LEU A 31 5.21 2.90 -1.94
CA LEU A 31 4.54 4.15 -2.30
C LEU A 31 5.51 5.29 -2.58
N LYS A 32 6.83 5.03 -2.61
CA LYS A 32 7.82 6.02 -3.01
C LYS A 32 7.65 6.30 -4.50
N LEU A 33 7.56 7.56 -4.89
CA LEU A 33 7.58 7.95 -6.29
C LEU A 33 9.02 8.07 -6.79
N TYR A 34 9.28 7.52 -7.96
CA TYR A 34 10.55 7.71 -8.68
C TYR A 34 10.44 8.85 -9.71
N ASP A 35 11.58 9.45 -10.07
CA ASP A 35 11.60 10.62 -10.95
C ASP A 35 11.01 10.31 -12.34
N ASP A 36 11.27 9.12 -12.86
CA ASP A 36 10.71 8.63 -14.14
C ASP A 36 9.19 8.43 -14.09
N GLU A 37 8.63 7.98 -12.95
CA GLU A 37 7.18 7.89 -12.75
C GLU A 37 6.54 9.28 -12.72
N ILE A 38 7.22 10.28 -12.14
CA ILE A 38 6.74 11.66 -12.06
C ILE A 38 6.79 12.31 -13.45
N GLU A 39 7.93 12.22 -14.14
CA GLU A 39 8.14 12.80 -15.47
C GLU A 39 7.23 12.16 -16.52
N GLY A 40 7.14 10.82 -16.50
CA GLY A 40 6.29 10.05 -17.40
C GLY A 40 4.81 10.01 -16.98
N ARG A 41 4.45 10.61 -15.84
CA ARG A 41 3.10 10.55 -15.23
C ARG A 41 2.55 9.13 -15.12
N ASN A 42 3.43 8.15 -14.93
CA ASN A 42 3.09 6.75 -14.90
C ASN A 42 2.98 6.28 -13.45
N PHE A 43 1.74 6.22 -12.95
CA PHE A 43 1.45 5.83 -11.57
C PHE A 43 0.84 4.43 -11.45
N SER A 44 0.92 3.59 -12.48
CA SER A 44 0.27 2.27 -12.49
C SER A 44 0.74 1.35 -11.37
N ARG A 45 2.03 1.42 -11.01
CA ARG A 45 2.58 0.67 -9.87
C ARG A 45 1.93 1.10 -8.55
N ILE A 46 1.91 2.42 -8.29
CA ILE A 46 1.30 2.99 -7.10
C ILE A 46 -0.20 2.64 -7.04
N PHE A 47 -0.91 2.75 -8.17
CA PHE A 47 -2.31 2.38 -8.27
C PHE A 47 -2.55 0.90 -7.95
N SER A 48 -1.69 0.01 -8.44
CA SER A 48 -1.76 -1.42 -8.14
C SER A 48 -1.54 -1.70 -6.65
N VAL A 49 -0.55 -1.07 -6.02
CA VAL A 49 -0.23 -1.25 -4.59
C VAL A 49 -1.39 -0.77 -3.71
N LEU A 50 -1.98 0.38 -4.03
CA LEU A 50 -3.14 0.90 -3.30
C LEU A 50 -4.38 0.02 -3.52
N THR A 51 -4.65 -0.40 -4.75
CA THR A 51 -5.78 -1.29 -5.06
C THR A 51 -5.68 -2.61 -4.32
N ASP A 52 -4.49 -3.21 -4.25
CA ASP A 52 -4.26 -4.44 -3.46
C ASP A 52 -4.58 -4.20 -1.98
N PHE A 53 -4.02 -3.15 -1.37
CA PHE A 53 -4.33 -2.80 0.03
C PHE A 53 -5.84 -2.68 0.28
N TYR A 54 -6.57 -1.96 -0.57
CA TYR A 54 -8.02 -1.78 -0.41
C TYR A 54 -8.81 -3.07 -0.65
N THR A 55 -8.31 -3.94 -1.51
CA THR A 55 -8.91 -5.26 -1.80
C THR A 55 -8.70 -6.21 -0.63
N GLN A 56 -7.48 -6.32 -0.12
CA GLN A 56 -7.14 -7.18 1.02
C GLN A 56 -7.88 -6.75 2.30
N ASN A 57 -8.18 -5.47 2.43
CA ASN A 57 -8.86 -4.90 3.60
C ASN A 57 -10.35 -4.58 3.35
N LYS A 58 -10.96 -5.13 2.29
CA LYS A 58 -12.30 -4.75 1.82
C LYS A 58 -13.37 -4.74 2.91
N GLU A 59 -13.41 -5.76 3.76
CA GLU A 59 -14.43 -5.89 4.82
C GLU A 59 -14.29 -4.78 5.87
N SER A 60 -13.08 -4.54 6.37
CA SER A 60 -12.80 -3.44 7.29
C SER A 60 -13.11 -2.08 6.66
N ILE A 61 -12.74 -1.88 5.38
CA ILE A 61 -13.06 -0.66 4.64
C ILE A 61 -14.58 -0.47 4.51
N GLN A 62 -15.36 -1.54 4.32
CA GLN A 62 -16.83 -1.46 4.30
C GLN A 62 -17.40 -1.02 5.65
N ILE A 63 -16.84 -1.50 6.76
CA ILE A 63 -17.23 -1.06 8.11
C ILE A 63 -16.91 0.43 8.27
N LEU A 64 -15.69 0.86 7.94
CA LEU A 64 -15.28 2.26 7.99
C LEU A 64 -16.19 3.16 7.12
N ASN A 65 -16.57 2.71 5.93
CA ASN A 65 -17.49 3.43 5.06
C ASN A 65 -18.89 3.57 5.67
N LYS A 66 -19.46 2.50 6.22
CA LYS A 66 -20.78 2.54 6.90
C LYS A 66 -20.79 3.52 8.07
N GLU A 67 -19.68 3.57 8.80
CA GLU A 67 -19.46 4.47 9.93
C GLU A 67 -19.10 5.91 9.49
N LYS A 68 -19.10 6.20 8.18
CA LYS A 68 -18.74 7.52 7.61
C LYS A 68 -17.32 7.97 7.97
N PHE A 69 -16.39 7.04 8.19
CA PHE A 69 -15.02 7.32 8.62
C PHE A 69 -14.28 8.28 7.68
N PHE A 70 -14.47 8.12 6.36
CA PHE A 70 -13.77 8.92 5.35
C PHE A 70 -14.41 10.30 5.10
N ILE A 71 -15.52 10.63 5.76
CA ILE A 71 -16.21 11.92 5.63
C ILE A 71 -15.68 12.88 6.69
N ASP A 72 -15.35 14.10 6.28
CA ASP A 72 -14.84 15.17 7.14
C ASP A 72 -13.68 14.71 8.05
N ASP A 73 -13.77 15.05 9.34
CA ASP A 73 -12.82 14.75 10.40
C ASP A 73 -13.29 13.61 11.32
N ASN A 74 -14.25 12.79 10.87
CA ASN A 74 -14.83 11.72 11.68
C ASN A 74 -13.79 10.68 12.14
N TYR A 75 -12.73 10.46 11.35
CA TYR A 75 -11.58 9.62 11.69
C TYR A 75 -10.79 10.09 12.94
N LYS A 76 -11.09 11.27 13.49
CA LYS A 76 -10.50 11.77 14.76
C LYS A 76 -11.28 11.33 16.01
N ASN A 77 -12.54 10.90 15.87
CA ASN A 77 -13.43 10.49 16.96
C ASN A 77 -14.00 9.09 16.70
N LEU A 78 -13.18 8.06 16.93
CA LEU A 78 -13.47 6.70 16.49
C LEU A 78 -14.57 6.02 17.32
N SER A 79 -15.59 5.49 16.65
CA SER A 79 -16.54 4.55 17.25
C SER A 79 -15.88 3.19 17.52
N ASN A 80 -16.48 2.36 18.38
CA ASN A 80 -15.95 1.02 18.65
C ASN A 80 -15.83 0.17 17.38
N ASN A 81 -16.79 0.27 16.46
CA ASN A 81 -16.74 -0.45 15.17
C ASN A 81 -15.58 0.02 14.30
N MET A 82 -15.30 1.34 14.27
CA MET A 82 -14.15 1.86 13.54
C MET A 82 -12.83 1.33 14.11
N LYS A 83 -12.70 1.28 15.44
CA LYS A 83 -11.49 0.76 16.10
C LYS A 83 -11.25 -0.70 15.75
N ILE A 84 -12.29 -1.54 15.86
CA ILE A 84 -12.22 -2.96 15.47
C ILE A 84 -11.78 -3.10 14.00
N ALA A 85 -12.34 -2.29 13.10
CA ALA A 85 -11.97 -2.32 11.70
C ALA A 85 -10.51 -1.86 11.45
N LEU A 86 -10.05 -0.83 12.16
CA LEU A 86 -8.68 -0.33 12.09
C LEU A 86 -7.67 -1.34 12.65
N ASP A 87 -7.99 -2.01 13.77
CA ASP A 87 -7.18 -3.09 14.34
C ASP A 87 -7.09 -4.28 13.40
N ALA A 88 -8.18 -4.63 12.72
CA ALA A 88 -8.18 -5.67 11.68
C ALA A 88 -7.30 -5.28 10.48
N ILE A 89 -7.35 -4.02 10.03
CA ILE A 89 -6.45 -3.51 8.98
C ILE A 89 -5.00 -3.62 9.42
N LYS A 90 -4.67 -3.13 10.62
CA LYS A 90 -3.32 -3.17 11.16
C LYS A 90 -2.77 -4.60 11.26
N SER A 91 -3.62 -5.54 11.68
CA SER A 91 -3.22 -6.94 11.87
C SER A 91 -3.10 -7.73 10.57
N ASN A 92 -3.56 -7.18 9.45
CA ASN A 92 -3.60 -7.88 8.17
C ASN A 92 -2.25 -7.84 7.44
N GLN A 93 -1.36 -8.78 7.72
CA GLN A 93 -0.02 -8.81 7.12
C GLN A 93 0.01 -9.20 5.62
N SER A 94 -1.15 -9.45 4.98
CA SER A 94 -1.20 -9.82 3.56
C SER A 94 -0.97 -8.64 2.61
N SER A 95 -1.20 -7.40 3.06
CA SER A 95 -0.98 -6.23 2.21
C SER A 95 0.43 -5.67 2.39
N ALA A 96 1.06 -5.28 1.27
CA ALA A 96 2.44 -4.77 1.27
C ALA A 96 2.61 -3.47 2.09
N ILE A 97 1.53 -2.71 2.30
CA ILE A 97 1.54 -1.43 3.03
C ILE A 97 1.49 -1.64 4.55
N ASN A 98 0.88 -2.73 5.03
CA ASN A 98 0.64 -2.93 6.46
C ASN A 98 1.92 -3.14 7.27
N GLN A 99 2.99 -3.64 6.66
CA GLN A 99 4.30 -3.79 7.29
C GLN A 99 4.91 -2.45 7.72
N ASP A 100 4.57 -1.36 7.02
CA ASP A 100 5.10 -0.02 7.30
C ASP A 100 4.37 0.67 8.46
N TYR A 101 3.23 0.14 8.92
CA TYR A 101 2.45 0.69 10.04
C TYR A 101 3.04 0.38 11.41
N ASP A 102 3.85 -0.67 11.50
CA ASP A 102 4.22 -1.27 12.79
C ASP A 102 5.33 -0.49 13.52
N SER A 103 5.94 0.52 12.89
CA SER A 103 6.96 1.36 13.52
C SER A 103 6.70 2.87 13.38
N PRO A 104 7.11 3.69 14.36
CA PRO A 104 7.04 5.15 14.26
C PRO A 104 7.80 5.72 13.04
N HIS A 105 8.89 5.06 12.64
CA HIS A 105 9.67 5.44 11.47
C HIS A 105 8.92 5.13 10.17
N GLY A 106 8.44 3.90 10.00
CA GLY A 106 7.67 3.46 8.83
C GLY A 106 6.43 4.33 8.63
N PHE A 107 5.73 4.66 9.71
CA PHE A 107 4.63 5.61 9.69
C PHE A 107 5.00 6.97 9.08
N LYS A 108 6.12 7.55 9.53
CA LYS A 108 6.57 8.87 9.07
C LYS A 108 6.96 8.82 7.59
N VAL A 109 7.65 7.77 7.18
CA VAL A 109 8.06 7.52 5.79
C VAL A 109 6.81 7.39 4.91
N LEU A 110 5.87 6.53 5.28
CA LEU A 110 4.65 6.30 4.53
C LEU A 110 3.79 7.57 4.41
N LYS A 111 3.64 8.32 5.50
CA LYS A 111 2.96 9.63 5.47
C LYS A 111 3.65 10.61 4.52
N SER A 112 4.98 10.60 4.45
CA SER A 112 5.75 11.43 3.52
C SER A 112 5.49 11.04 2.07
N HIS A 113 5.55 9.75 1.76
CA HIS A 113 5.26 9.21 0.42
C HIS A 113 3.84 9.55 -0.04
N LEU A 114 2.83 9.35 0.82
CA LEU A 114 1.44 9.72 0.50
C LEU A 114 1.24 11.21 0.28
N ARG A 115 2.00 12.05 1.00
CA ARG A 115 2.00 13.49 0.76
C ARG A 115 2.59 13.83 -0.61
N GLN A 116 3.73 13.23 -0.97
CA GLN A 116 4.33 13.42 -2.29
C GLN A 116 3.37 13.01 -3.41
N ILE A 117 2.75 11.82 -3.31
CA ILE A 117 1.73 11.37 -4.27
C ILE A 117 0.58 12.38 -4.35
N SER A 118 0.04 12.82 -3.20
CA SER A 118 -1.04 13.81 -3.18
C SER A 118 -0.65 15.15 -3.82
N ASP A 119 0.59 15.62 -3.61
CA ASP A 119 1.07 16.90 -4.14
C ASP A 119 1.29 16.81 -5.66
N CYS A 120 1.81 15.69 -6.17
CA CYS A 120 1.89 15.40 -7.60
C CYS A 120 0.49 15.40 -8.25
N LEU A 121 -0.49 14.77 -7.59
CA LEU A 121 -1.86 14.68 -8.11
C LEU A 121 -2.64 15.99 -8.02
N LYS A 122 -2.31 16.91 -7.10
CA LYS A 122 -2.96 18.24 -7.01
C LYS A 122 -2.66 19.12 -8.22
N ASN A 123 -1.45 19.03 -8.75
CA ASN A 123 -1.00 19.82 -9.90
C ASN A 123 -1.45 19.24 -11.24
N SER A 124 -2.21 18.14 -11.23
CA SER A 124 -2.66 17.43 -12.42
C SER A 124 -4.11 17.79 -12.78
N SER A 125 -4.37 19.05 -13.14
CA SER A 125 -5.70 19.53 -13.52
C SER A 125 -6.17 19.06 -14.91
N SER A 126 -5.29 18.45 -15.71
CA SER A 126 -5.66 17.56 -16.81
C SER A 126 -4.55 16.51 -16.96
N VAL A 127 -4.91 15.23 -16.94
CA VAL A 127 -3.96 14.14 -17.23
C VAL A 127 -4.51 13.47 -18.46
N ASN A 128 -3.95 13.80 -19.62
CA ASN A 128 -4.38 13.25 -20.89
C ASN A 128 -3.93 11.79 -21.10
N ASP A 129 -3.11 11.22 -20.20
CA ASP A 129 -2.48 9.90 -20.40
C ASP A 129 -2.86 8.83 -19.35
N LEU A 130 -3.76 9.15 -18.41
CA LEU A 130 -4.39 8.17 -17.51
C LEU A 130 -5.90 8.27 -17.68
N ARG A 131 -6.63 7.13 -17.68
CA ARG A 131 -8.10 7.18 -17.78
C ARG A 131 -8.61 7.99 -16.59
N VAL A 132 -9.46 9.00 -16.82
CA VAL A 132 -9.94 9.97 -15.80
C VAL A 132 -10.35 9.31 -14.47
N ASN A 133 -10.93 8.11 -14.55
CA ASN A 133 -11.36 7.33 -13.38
C ASN A 133 -10.18 6.82 -12.52
N GLU A 134 -9.06 6.40 -13.12
CA GLU A 134 -7.89 5.89 -12.40
C GLU A 134 -7.19 6.97 -11.59
N VAL A 135 -7.14 8.20 -12.11
CA VAL A 135 -6.59 9.35 -11.36
C VAL A 135 -7.46 9.68 -10.15
N GLN A 136 -8.78 9.64 -10.33
CA GLN A 136 -9.72 9.91 -9.24
C GLN A 136 -9.65 8.80 -8.17
N ASP A 137 -9.59 7.53 -8.58
CA ASP A 137 -9.45 6.41 -7.67
C ASP A 137 -8.11 6.45 -6.93
N LEU A 138 -7.02 6.76 -7.63
CA LEU A 138 -5.71 6.95 -7.04
C LEU A 138 -5.71 8.08 -5.99
N ARG A 139 -6.35 9.21 -6.28
CA ARG A 139 -6.55 10.30 -5.31
C ARG A 139 -7.35 9.84 -4.09
N ASN A 140 -8.47 9.15 -4.32
CA ASN A 140 -9.35 8.67 -3.26
C ASN A 140 -8.64 7.67 -2.35
N TYR A 141 -7.92 6.70 -2.91
CA TYR A 141 -7.14 5.72 -2.16
C TYR A 141 -5.99 6.36 -1.39
N THR A 142 -5.27 7.31 -1.99
CA THR A 142 -4.19 8.03 -1.31
C THR A 142 -4.71 8.80 -0.09
N LEU A 143 -5.84 9.51 -0.25
CA LEU A 143 -6.46 10.27 0.84
C LEU A 143 -7.02 9.36 1.94
N GLY A 144 -7.72 8.29 1.57
CA GLY A 144 -8.28 7.36 2.53
C GLY A 144 -7.19 6.64 3.32
N LEU A 145 -6.13 6.21 2.66
CA LEU A 145 -4.97 5.58 3.31
C LEU A 145 -4.31 6.53 4.30
N ARG A 146 -4.15 7.81 3.94
CA ARG A 146 -3.63 8.83 4.84
C ARG A 146 -4.52 9.00 6.08
N LYS A 147 -5.85 8.99 5.94
CA LYS A 147 -6.78 9.07 7.08
C LYS A 147 -6.67 7.84 8.00
N ILE A 148 -6.56 6.64 7.44
CA ILE A 148 -6.37 5.39 8.20
C ILE A 148 -5.08 5.48 9.03
N ILE A 149 -3.97 5.87 8.38
CA ILE A 149 -2.68 6.09 9.02
C ILE A 149 -2.82 7.13 10.14
N GLU A 150 -3.39 8.31 9.87
CA GLU A 150 -3.56 9.33 10.91
C GLU A 150 -4.37 8.82 12.10
N ALA A 151 -5.50 8.13 11.89
CA ALA A 151 -6.31 7.53 12.94
C ALA A 151 -5.53 6.51 13.80
N LEU A 152 -4.79 5.61 13.16
CA LEU A 152 -3.95 4.61 13.84
C LEU A 152 -2.86 5.25 14.72
N ARG A 153 -2.42 6.48 14.40
CA ARG A 153 -1.48 7.22 15.25
C ARG A 153 -2.15 8.04 16.35
N TYR A 154 -3.36 8.55 16.11
CA TYR A 154 -4.11 9.32 17.12
C TYR A 154 -4.47 8.48 18.35
N GLU A 155 -4.66 7.16 18.21
CA GLU A 155 -4.86 6.27 19.37
C GLU A 155 -3.57 6.00 20.17
N TYR A 156 -2.37 6.30 19.64
CA TYR A 156 -1.09 5.96 20.30
C TYR A 156 -0.06 7.11 20.27
N PRO A 157 -0.29 8.24 20.96
CA PRO A 157 0.76 9.25 21.15
C PRO A 157 1.94 8.77 22.01
N ASN A 158 1.78 7.66 22.75
CA ASN A 158 2.73 7.16 23.74
C ASN A 158 3.07 5.67 23.52
N LEU A 159 3.96 5.38 22.58
CA LEU A 159 4.92 4.28 22.74
C LEU A 159 6.29 4.91 23.02
N ARG A 160 6.39 5.54 24.19
CA ARG A 160 7.64 5.67 24.94
C ARG A 160 7.54 4.64 26.06
N THR A 161 8.11 3.47 25.82
CA THR A 161 8.64 2.59 26.88
C THR A 161 10.13 2.53 26.66
#